data_AF-A0AA88Y1T0-F1
#
_entry.id   AF-A0AA88Y1T0-F1
#
_cell.length_a   1.000
_cell.length_b   1.000
_cell.length_c   1.000
_cell.angle_alpha   90.00
_cell.angle_beta   90.00
_cell.angle_gamma   90.00
#
_symmetry.space_group_name_H-M   'P 1'
#
loop_
_entity.id
_entity.type
_entity.pdbx_description
1 polymer ?
#
loop_
_entity_poly.entity_id
_entity_poly.type
_entity_poly.pdbx_seq_one_letter_code
_entity_poly.pdbx_strand_id
1 'polypeptide(L)'
;MAFSVLYWVNFCSGTKKLSQKSESAVKSDHVLKFIYDPELSHVEGRVQASMRDRSYHVTLTLGENDTVVDSKCDCVNGQDKCHHKASLLLYGYKNVSKTDIRASWIQHPKSRPPKKTMTMEELFPPPPKLATYR
;
A
#
# COMPACT_ATOMS: atom_id res chain seq x y z
N MET A 1 -5.34 -1.86 -7.50
CA MET A 1 -5.43 -3.26 -7.00
C MET A 1 -4.91 -3.32 -5.56
N ALA A 2 -5.21 -4.37 -4.79
CA ALA A 2 -4.64 -4.53 -3.45
C ALA A 2 -3.32 -5.29 -3.52
N PHE A 3 -2.32 -4.87 -2.74
CA PHE A 3 -1.03 -5.56 -2.70
C PHE A 3 -1.15 -6.87 -1.92
N SER A 4 -1.03 -7.99 -2.63
CA SER A 4 -1.20 -9.34 -2.07
C SER A 4 0.12 -10.00 -1.67
N VAL A 5 0.10 -10.87 -0.67
CA VAL A 5 1.24 -11.74 -0.34
C VAL A 5 1.54 -12.74 -1.45
N LEU A 6 0.54 -13.04 -2.29
CA LEU A 6 0.67 -14.04 -3.35
C LEU A 6 1.72 -13.62 -4.40
N TYR A 7 1.90 -12.33 -4.66
CA TYR A 7 3.00 -11.84 -5.50
C TYR A 7 4.37 -12.34 -5.01
N TRP A 8 4.62 -12.28 -3.69
CA TRP A 8 5.86 -12.77 -3.10
C TRP A 8 5.97 -14.30 -3.14
N VAL A 9 4.89 -15.02 -2.81
CA VAL A 9 4.85 -16.49 -2.83
C VAL A 9 5.13 -17.03 -4.23
N ASN A 10 4.43 -16.48 -5.23
CA ASN A 10 4.61 -16.87 -6.64
C ASN A 10 6.01 -16.52 -7.14
N PHE A 11 6.54 -15.35 -6.77
CA PHE A 11 7.90 -14.96 -7.13
C PHE A 11 8.95 -15.90 -6.52
N CYS A 12 8.79 -16.29 -5.25
CA CYS A 12 9.73 -17.17 -4.54
C CYS A 12 9.52 -18.67 -4.82
N SER A 13 8.49 -19.03 -5.59
CA SER A 13 8.19 -20.43 -5.93
C SER A 13 9.43 -21.15 -6.48
N GLY A 14 9.66 -22.36 -5.95
CA GLY A 14 10.79 -23.22 -6.34
C GLY A 14 12.14 -22.90 -5.68
N THR A 15 12.26 -21.86 -4.82
CA THR A 15 13.58 -21.48 -4.28
C THR A 15 13.55 -21.07 -2.79
N LYS A 16 13.70 -22.05 -1.87
CA LYS A 16 13.71 -21.80 -0.41
C LYS A 16 14.79 -20.80 0.05
N LYS A 17 15.96 -20.80 -0.61
CA LYS A 17 17.05 -19.87 -0.28
C LYS A 17 16.68 -18.41 -0.56
N LEU A 18 15.82 -18.19 -1.57
CA LEU A 18 15.37 -16.85 -1.95
C LEU A 18 14.40 -16.28 -0.92
N SER A 19 13.40 -17.08 -0.50
CA SER A 19 12.43 -16.68 0.52
C SER A 19 13.12 -16.35 1.84
N GLN A 20 14.00 -17.22 2.33
CA GLN A 20 14.76 -16.99 3.57
C GLN A 20 15.58 -15.70 3.53
N LYS A 21 16.31 -15.46 2.44
CA LYS A 21 17.10 -14.23 2.29
C LYS A 21 16.23 -12.98 2.25
N SER A 22 15.07 -13.07 1.58
CA SER A 22 14.14 -11.94 1.53
C SER A 22 13.52 -11.62 2.88
N GLU A 23 13.19 -12.64 3.66
CA GLU A 23 12.70 -12.46 5.02
C GLU A 23 13.75 -11.84 5.93
N SER A 24 15.01 -12.30 5.85
CA SER A 24 16.11 -11.72 6.63
C SER A 24 16.32 -10.24 6.28
N ALA A 25 16.31 -9.89 4.99
CA ALA A 25 16.47 -8.50 4.57
C ALA A 25 15.34 -7.60 5.08
N VAL A 26 14.10 -8.08 5.09
CA VAL A 26 12.96 -7.33 5.66
C VAL A 26 13.07 -7.24 7.19
N LYS A 27 13.52 -8.29 7.88
CA LYS A 27 13.69 -8.29 9.35
C LYS A 27 14.84 -7.39 9.81
N SER A 28 15.86 -7.22 8.98
CA SER A 28 17.03 -6.37 9.26
C SER A 28 16.87 -4.93 8.77
N ASP A 29 15.66 -4.50 8.37
CA ASP A 29 15.38 -3.16 7.85
C ASP A 29 16.26 -2.73 6.66
N HIS A 30 16.64 -3.68 5.80
CA HIS A 30 17.44 -3.39 4.61
C HIS A 30 16.62 -2.81 3.45
N VAL A 31 15.29 -2.68 3.59
CA VAL A 31 14.45 -1.99 2.61
C VAL A 31 14.41 -0.51 2.97
N LEU A 32 15.24 0.29 2.32
CA LEU A 32 15.48 1.70 2.66
C LEU A 32 14.39 2.62 2.11
N LYS A 33 13.83 2.27 0.94
CA LYS A 33 12.79 3.05 0.29
C LYS A 33 11.80 2.12 -0.37
N PHE A 34 10.52 2.45 -0.24
CA PHE A 34 9.43 1.73 -0.87
C PHE A 34 8.39 2.73 -1.35
N ILE A 35 7.98 2.61 -2.61
CA ILE A 35 6.90 3.36 -3.24
C ILE A 35 6.04 2.35 -3.97
N TYR A 36 4.73 2.44 -3.75
CA TYR A 36 3.74 1.66 -4.47
C TYR A 36 2.72 2.59 -5.11
N ASP A 37 2.52 2.43 -6.42
CA ASP A 37 1.47 3.09 -7.17
C ASP A 37 0.33 2.08 -7.46
N PRO A 38 -0.83 2.22 -6.81
CA PRO A 38 -1.97 1.31 -7.00
C PRO A 38 -2.65 1.43 -8.37
N GLU A 39 -2.50 2.55 -9.08
CA GLU A 39 -3.14 2.80 -10.38
C GLU A 39 -2.34 2.13 -11.50
N LEU A 40 -1.02 2.32 -11.48
CA LEU A 40 -0.11 1.70 -12.45
C LEU A 40 0.34 0.29 -12.06
N SER A 41 -0.04 -0.17 -10.86
CA SER A 41 0.42 -1.45 -10.30
C SER A 41 1.95 -1.57 -10.32
N HIS A 42 2.61 -0.46 -10.01
CA HIS A 42 4.05 -0.30 -10.08
C HIS A 42 4.64 -0.20 -8.68
N VAL A 43 5.74 -0.92 -8.44
CA VAL A 43 6.46 -0.90 -7.18
C VAL A 43 7.89 -0.48 -7.45
N GLU A 44 8.34 0.53 -6.73
CA GLU A 44 9.72 1.01 -6.78
C GLU A 44 10.32 0.99 -5.38
N GLY A 45 11.59 0.63 -5.28
CA GLY A 45 12.26 0.70 -4.00
C GLY A 45 13.78 0.67 -4.08
N ARG A 46 14.38 0.86 -2.91
CA ARG A 46 15.83 0.66 -2.70
C ARG A 46 16.04 -0.36 -1.61
N VAL A 47 16.80 -1.41 -1.93
CA VAL A 47 17.11 -2.49 -0.99
C VAL A 47 18.63 -2.58 -0.84
N GLN A 48 19.09 -2.55 0.41
CA GLN A 48 20.51 -2.70 0.77
C GLN A 48 20.95 -4.16 0.62
N ALA A 49 22.16 -4.34 0.11
CA ALA A 49 22.81 -5.65 0.07
C ALA A 49 23.18 -6.10 1.48
N SER A 50 22.98 -7.38 1.82
CA SER A 50 23.19 -7.87 3.20
C SER A 50 24.58 -7.63 3.81
N MET A 51 25.62 -7.51 2.99
CA MET A 51 27.02 -7.45 3.46
C MET A 51 27.76 -6.18 3.02
N ARG A 52 27.11 -5.27 2.30
CA ARG A 52 27.76 -4.10 1.72
C ARG A 52 26.90 -2.89 1.98
N ASP A 53 27.55 -1.76 2.22
CA ASP A 53 26.85 -0.47 2.25
C ASP A 53 26.53 0.03 0.83
N ARG A 54 25.78 -0.81 0.11
CA ARG A 54 25.34 -0.56 -1.26
C ARG A 54 23.88 -0.92 -1.34
N SER A 55 23.07 0.03 -1.78
CA SER A 55 21.68 -0.17 -2.11
C SER A 55 21.50 -0.39 -3.61
N TYR A 56 20.60 -1.29 -3.97
CA TYR A 56 20.18 -1.49 -5.35
C TYR A 56 18.79 -0.91 -5.56
N HIS A 57 18.61 -0.26 -6.71
CA HIS A 57 17.29 0.13 -7.18
C HIS A 57 16.55 -1.11 -7.68
N VAL A 58 15.26 -1.17 -7.37
CA VAL A 58 14.38 -2.27 -7.74
C VAL A 58 13.09 -1.67 -8.26
N THR A 59 12.66 -2.10 -9.44
CA THR A 59 11.35 -1.76 -10.02
C THR A 59 10.63 -3.03 -10.41
N LEU A 60 9.33 -3.10 -10.09
CA LEU A 60 8.47 -4.24 -10.35
C LEU A 60 7.15 -3.73 -10.92
N THR A 61 6.64 -4.45 -11.92
CA THR A 61 5.30 -4.24 -12.46
C THR A 61 4.47 -5.45 -12.11
N LEU A 62 3.40 -5.23 -11.36
CA LEU A 62 2.48 -6.26 -10.90
C LEU A 62 1.38 -6.46 -11.94
N GLY A 63 1.12 -7.73 -12.29
CA GLY A 63 0.06 -8.10 -13.22
C GLY A 63 -1.18 -8.63 -12.53
N GLU A 64 -2.13 -9.01 -13.36
CA GLU A 64 -3.31 -9.76 -12.98
C GLU A 64 -2.89 -11.19 -12.53
N ASN A 65 -3.67 -11.80 -11.64
CA ASN A 65 -3.41 -13.13 -11.03
C ASN A 65 -2.21 -13.22 -10.08
N ASP A 66 -1.87 -12.13 -9.37
CA ASP A 66 -0.80 -12.13 -8.37
C ASP A 66 0.58 -12.54 -8.93
N THR A 67 0.84 -12.18 -10.19
CA THR A 67 2.11 -12.44 -10.89
C THR A 67 2.90 -11.16 -11.14
N VAL A 68 4.23 -11.27 -11.16
CA VAL A 68 5.11 -10.16 -11.53
C VAL A 68 5.35 -10.22 -13.03
N VAL A 69 4.93 -9.17 -13.76
CA VAL A 69 5.00 -9.09 -15.22
C VAL A 69 6.38 -8.64 -15.68
N ASP A 70 6.88 -7.56 -15.06
CA ASP A 70 8.24 -7.06 -15.32
C ASP A 70 8.96 -6.84 -13.99
N SER A 71 10.27 -7.08 -13.99
CA SER A 71 11.09 -6.86 -12.82
C SER A 71 12.51 -6.48 -13.20
N LYS A 72 12.97 -5.32 -12.72
CA LYS A 72 14.34 -4.85 -12.90
C LYS A 72 14.98 -4.60 -11.55
N CYS A 73 16.25 -4.95 -11.46
CA CYS A 73 17.07 -4.67 -10.29
C CYS A 73 18.50 -4.45 -10.74
N ASP A 74 19.19 -3.49 -10.14
CA ASP A 74 20.57 -3.13 -10.51
C ASP A 74 21.64 -4.09 -9.94
N CYS A 75 21.22 -5.16 -9.27
CA CYS A 75 22.16 -6.16 -8.76
C CYS A 75 22.69 -7.06 -9.88
N VAL A 76 23.79 -7.78 -9.61
CA VAL A 76 24.38 -8.73 -10.56
C VAL A 76 23.38 -9.81 -11.02
N ASN A 77 22.51 -10.26 -10.11
CA ASN A 77 21.44 -11.21 -10.39
C ASN A 77 20.14 -10.52 -10.87
N GLY A 78 20.24 -9.28 -11.35
CA GLY A 78 19.12 -8.37 -11.55
C GLY A 78 18.17 -8.76 -12.68
N GLN A 79 18.66 -9.57 -13.63
CA GLN A 79 17.87 -10.14 -14.72
C GLN A 79 17.01 -11.32 -14.26
N ASP A 80 17.43 -12.02 -13.20
CA ASP A 80 16.76 -13.19 -12.64
C ASP A 80 15.99 -12.87 -11.35
N LYS A 81 15.48 -13.93 -10.70
CA LYS A 81 14.95 -13.87 -9.35
C LYS A 81 16.05 -13.52 -8.35
N CYS A 82 15.97 -12.34 -7.76
CA CYS A 82 16.93 -11.88 -6.74
C CYS A 82 16.23 -11.56 -5.41
N HIS A 83 16.98 -11.70 -4.31
CA HIS A 83 16.42 -11.46 -2.98
C HIS A 83 15.97 -10.01 -2.78
N HIS A 84 16.56 -9.02 -3.48
CA HIS A 84 16.12 -7.63 -3.41
C HIS A 84 14.67 -7.46 -3.90
N LYS A 85 14.35 -8.01 -5.07
CA LYS A 85 12.98 -8.05 -5.62
C LYS A 85 12.02 -8.74 -4.67
N ALA A 86 12.39 -9.92 -4.17
CA ALA A 86 11.57 -10.67 -3.22
C ALA A 86 11.36 -9.92 -1.89
N SER A 87 12.40 -9.26 -1.37
CA SER A 87 12.30 -8.46 -0.13
C SER A 87 11.34 -7.31 -0.31
N LEU A 88 11.37 -6.65 -1.47
CA LEU A 88 10.48 -5.54 -1.77
C LEU A 88 9.00 -5.99 -1.85
N LEU A 89 8.74 -7.15 -2.45
CA LEU A 89 7.39 -7.74 -2.48
C LEU A 89 6.88 -8.09 -1.07
N LEU A 90 7.72 -8.71 -0.25
CA LEU A 90 7.36 -9.07 1.11
C LEU A 90 7.16 -7.83 1.99
N TYR A 91 8.01 -6.82 1.83
CA TYR A 91 7.88 -5.53 2.51
C TYR A 91 6.59 -4.83 2.10
N GLY A 92 6.27 -4.83 0.81
CA GLY A 92 5.04 -4.28 0.27
C GLY A 92 3.81 -4.91 0.92
N TYR A 93 3.72 -6.24 0.97
CA TYR A 93 2.60 -6.90 1.64
C TYR A 93 2.45 -6.52 3.13
N LYS A 94 3.56 -6.36 3.86
CA LYS A 94 3.52 -6.03 5.29
C LYS A 94 3.18 -4.58 5.58
N ASN A 95 3.56 -3.65 4.69
CA ASN A 95 3.50 -2.22 4.95
C ASN A 95 2.46 -1.49 4.10
N VAL A 96 2.11 -2.01 2.92
CA VAL A 96 0.99 -1.52 2.10
C VAL A 96 -0.31 -1.96 2.77
N SER A 97 -0.69 -1.19 3.78
CA SER A 97 -1.96 -1.29 4.48
C SER A 97 -3.08 -0.67 3.61
N LYS A 98 -4.34 -1.08 3.84
CA LYS A 98 -5.53 -0.41 3.27
C LYS A 98 -5.59 1.10 3.60
N THR A 99 -4.76 1.59 4.53
CA THR A 99 -4.61 3.02 4.88
C THR A 99 -3.68 3.81 3.95
N ASP A 100 -2.83 3.16 3.15
CA ASP A 100 -2.01 3.82 2.11
C ASP A 100 -2.80 4.11 0.83
N ILE A 101 -4.04 3.61 0.73
CA ILE A 101 -5.03 4.22 -0.15
C ILE A 101 -5.13 5.67 0.33
N ARG A 102 -4.63 6.64 -0.48
CA ARG A 102 -4.73 8.08 -0.22
C ARG A 102 -6.02 8.34 0.54
N ALA A 103 -5.91 8.77 1.80
CA ALA A 103 -7.05 8.92 2.68
C ALA A 103 -8.10 9.84 2.03
N SER A 104 -9.06 9.24 1.34
CA SER A 104 -10.18 9.94 0.72
C SER A 104 -11.07 10.58 1.78
N TRP A 105 -10.90 10.20 3.05
CA TRP A 105 -11.54 10.79 4.22
C TRP A 105 -10.99 12.18 4.58
N ILE A 106 -9.79 12.54 4.12
CA ILE A 106 -9.27 13.92 4.23
C ILE A 106 -9.91 14.83 3.15
N GLN A 107 -10.78 14.30 2.28
CA GLN A 107 -11.64 15.11 1.40
C GLN A 107 -12.81 15.77 2.14
N HIS A 108 -12.56 16.27 3.35
CA HIS A 108 -13.26 17.45 3.84
C HIS A 108 -12.42 18.65 3.44
N PRO A 109 -12.55 19.17 2.21
CA PRO A 109 -11.90 20.42 1.88
C PRO A 109 -12.37 21.46 2.90
N LYS A 110 -11.43 22.24 3.44
CA LYS A 110 -11.71 23.36 4.36
C LYS A 110 -12.67 24.41 3.75
N SER A 111 -13.07 24.24 2.49
CA SER A 111 -14.05 25.03 1.74
C SER A 111 -15.48 24.52 1.80
N ARG A 112 -15.79 23.39 2.48
CA ARG A 112 -17.19 23.03 2.72
C ARG A 112 -17.79 24.13 3.61
N PRO A 113 -18.86 24.83 3.18
CA PRO A 113 -19.50 25.81 4.03
C PRO A 113 -19.87 25.14 5.35
N PRO A 114 -19.68 25.82 6.50
CA PRO A 114 -19.97 25.23 7.79
C PRO A 114 -21.38 24.65 7.76
N LYS A 115 -21.52 23.38 8.21
CA LYS A 115 -22.82 22.75 8.39
C LYS A 115 -23.67 23.75 9.20
N LYS A 116 -24.75 24.27 8.61
CA LYS A 116 -25.65 25.21 9.27
C LYS A 116 -26.04 24.60 10.62
N THR A 117 -25.60 25.21 11.72
CA THR A 117 -26.00 24.79 13.07
C THR A 117 -27.50 25.03 13.19
N MET A 118 -28.27 23.94 13.21
CA MET A 118 -29.71 23.97 13.45
C MET A 118 -29.95 23.84 14.96
N THR A 119 -30.90 24.57 15.50
CA THR A 119 -31.28 24.46 16.92
C THR A 119 -32.21 23.27 17.12
N MET A 120 -32.37 22.82 18.37
CA MET A 120 -33.24 21.67 18.69
C MET A 120 -34.69 21.90 18.26
N GLU A 121 -35.14 23.15 18.27
CA GLU A 121 -36.49 23.57 17.88
C GLU A 121 -36.73 23.44 16.37
N GLU A 122 -35.69 23.57 15.54
CA GLU A 122 -35.81 23.39 14.08
C GLU A 122 -35.89 21.91 13.69
N LEU A 123 -35.25 21.03 14.47
CA LEU A 123 -35.30 19.57 14.26
C LEU A 123 -36.59 18.96 14.80
N PHE A 124 -37.15 19.56 15.85
CA PHE A 124 -38.33 19.06 16.54
C PHE A 124 -39.38 20.17 16.68
N PRO A 125 -40.09 20.51 15.59
CA PRO A 125 -41.12 21.53 15.65
C PRO A 125 -42.23 21.11 16.62
N PRO A 126 -42.78 22.04 17.43
CA PRO A 126 -43.86 21.72 18.34
C PRO A 126 -45.11 21.28 17.55
N PRO A 127 -45.90 20.35 18.10
CA PRO A 127 -47.13 19.91 17.45
C PRO A 127 -48.05 21.12 17.21
N PRO A 128 -48.77 21.17 16.06
CA PRO A 128 -49.69 22.25 15.77
C PRO A 128 -50.72 22.34 16.90
N LYS A 129 -50.90 23.55 17.45
CA LYS A 129 -51.90 23.78 18.51
C LYS A 129 -53.25 23.35 17.96
N LEU A 130 -53.86 22.36 18.61
CA LEU A 130 -55.22 21.92 18.30
C LEU A 130 -56.12 23.15 18.33
N ALA A 131 -56.77 23.43 17.20
CA ALA A 131 -57.76 24.49 17.11
C ALA A 131 -58.82 24.21 18.17
N THR A 132 -58.93 25.09 19.17
CA THR A 132 -60.05 25.11 20.10
C THR A 132 -61.31 25.34 19.28
N TYR A 133 -62.06 24.26 19.03
CA TYR A 133 -63.44 24.35 18.55
C TYR A 133 -64.26 24.99 19.68
N ARG A 134 -64.77 26.21 19.43
CA ARG A 134 -65.86 26.83 20.18
C ARG A 134 -67.17 26.59 19.43
#